data_AF-A0A6N7PAR3-F1
#
_entry.id   AF-A0A6N7PAR3-F1
#
_cell.length_a   1.000
_cell.length_b   1.000
_cell.length_c   1.000
_cell.angle_alpha   90.00
_cell.angle_beta   90.00
_cell.angle_gamma   90.00
#
_symmetry.space_group_name_H-M   'P 1'
#
loop_
_entity.id
_entity.type
_entity.pdbx_description
1 polymer ?
#
loop_
_entity_poly.entity_id
_entity_poly.type
_entity_poly.pdbx_seq_one_letter_code
_entity_poly.pdbx_strand_id
1 'polypeptide(L)'
;MDDQQMFDRQTGFLWKVAKWLFKALIYFPLIITSFIIVSSIMKKEVTSLLGLAVVILVSFILYLLVYFVKGILICLKSNNKLLWILPFIICVAFTCILPVYIVLDPVGYLVQSSSRSGNPYSILKWIFSLAFGVYVYFRYDFLTNIAPSIAFPAYQAGINITRSILNRSYRVEARKSNEPI
;
A
#
# COMPACT_ATOMS: atom_id res chain seq x y z
N MET A 1 29.13 23.68 -21.24
CA MET A 1 27.97 22.96 -21.82
C MET A 1 27.88 21.53 -21.30
N ASP A 2 28.95 20.92 -20.81
CA ASP A 2 28.93 19.58 -20.18
C ASP A 2 28.26 19.50 -18.80
N ASP A 3 28.36 20.55 -17.96
CA ASP A 3 27.84 20.50 -16.58
C ASP A 3 26.30 20.42 -16.50
N GLN A 4 25.59 21.05 -17.44
CA GLN A 4 24.12 20.98 -17.51
C GLN A 4 23.64 19.59 -17.94
N GLN A 5 24.34 18.93 -18.87
CA GLN A 5 24.01 17.55 -19.27
C GLN A 5 24.28 16.53 -18.16
N MET A 6 25.33 16.72 -17.35
CA MET A 6 25.58 15.87 -16.18
C MET A 6 24.52 16.06 -15.08
N PHE A 7 24.08 17.31 -14.84
CA PHE A 7 23.02 17.62 -13.88
C PHE A 7 21.65 17.04 -14.32
N ASP A 8 21.29 17.16 -15.60
CA ASP A 8 20.04 16.60 -16.13
C ASP A 8 20.03 15.06 -16.11
N ARG A 9 21.19 14.44 -16.34
CA ARG A 9 21.33 12.98 -16.25
C ARG A 9 21.25 12.47 -14.81
N GLN A 10 21.86 13.17 -13.86
CA GLN A 10 21.77 12.84 -12.43
C GLN A 10 20.37 13.08 -11.87
N THR A 11 19.73 14.20 -12.17
CA THR A 11 18.34 14.47 -11.76
C THR A 11 17.36 13.47 -12.37
N GLY A 12 17.55 13.09 -13.64
CA GLY A 12 16.77 12.03 -14.29
C GLY A 12 16.94 10.65 -13.63
N PHE A 13 18.15 10.31 -13.17
CA PHE A 13 18.40 9.08 -12.41
C PHE A 13 17.76 9.14 -11.02
N LEU A 14 17.96 10.24 -10.28
CA LEU A 14 17.34 10.46 -8.98
C LEU A 14 15.82 10.38 -9.05
N TRP A 15 15.21 10.92 -10.11
CA TRP A 15 13.78 10.84 -10.33
C TRP A 15 13.29 9.40 -10.56
N LYS A 16 14.05 8.59 -11.32
CA LYS A 16 13.75 7.16 -11.51
C LYS A 16 13.85 6.38 -10.21
N VAL A 17 14.89 6.62 -9.42
CA VAL A 17 15.10 5.98 -8.11
C VAL A 17 14.00 6.39 -7.14
N ALA A 18 13.65 7.68 -7.08
CA ALA A 18 12.55 8.18 -6.27
C ALA A 18 11.23 7.50 -6.64
N LYS A 19 10.88 7.39 -7.93
CA LYS A 19 9.69 6.67 -8.39
C LYS A 19 9.66 5.21 -7.94
N TRP A 20 10.80 4.52 -8.02
CA TRP A 20 10.93 3.14 -7.56
C TRP A 20 10.78 3.01 -6.05
N LEU A 21 11.39 3.91 -5.29
CA LEU A 21 11.25 3.98 -3.83
C LEU A 21 9.80 4.23 -3.42
N PHE A 22 9.11 5.17 -4.07
CA PHE A 22 7.69 5.42 -3.82
C PHE A 22 6.82 4.20 -4.17
N LYS A 23 7.09 3.52 -5.30
CA LYS A 23 6.45 2.23 -5.64
C LYS A 23 6.68 1.19 -4.54
N ALA A 24 7.89 1.06 -4.01
CA ALA A 24 8.22 0.11 -2.95
C ALA A 24 7.52 0.47 -1.61
N LEU A 25 7.38 1.77 -1.32
CA LEU A 25 6.75 2.26 -0.09
C LEU A 25 5.27 1.86 0.03
N ILE A 26 4.60 1.68 -1.10
CA ILE A 26 3.22 1.17 -1.16
C ILE A 26 3.13 -0.27 -0.64
N TYR A 27 4.16 -1.09 -0.86
CA TYR A 27 4.22 -2.49 -0.38
C TYR A 27 4.81 -2.62 1.03
N PHE A 28 5.36 -1.54 1.57
CA PHE A 28 5.95 -1.50 2.90
C PHE A 28 5.05 -2.01 4.04
N PRO A 29 3.75 -1.65 4.15
CA PRO A 29 2.88 -2.19 5.21
C PRO A 29 2.74 -3.72 5.11
N LEU A 30 2.70 -4.25 3.88
CA LEU A 30 2.58 -5.67 3.62
C LEU A 30 3.84 -6.41 4.05
N ILE A 31 5.02 -5.86 3.73
CA ILE A 31 6.33 -6.43 4.08
C ILE A 31 6.58 -6.38 5.58
N ILE A 32 6.20 -5.31 6.26
CA ILE A 32 6.38 -5.21 7.72
C ILE A 32 5.43 -6.16 8.44
N THR A 33 4.16 -6.18 8.02
CA THR A 33 3.17 -7.06 8.64
C THR A 33 3.56 -8.53 8.45
N SER A 34 4.03 -8.90 7.25
CA SER A 34 4.54 -10.24 7.00
C SER A 34 5.79 -10.56 7.82
N PHE A 35 6.72 -9.63 7.97
CA PHE A 35 7.89 -9.80 8.82
C PHE A 35 7.51 -10.05 10.29
N ILE A 36 6.56 -9.30 10.84
CA ILE A 36 6.06 -9.48 12.21
C ILE A 36 5.40 -10.85 12.38
N ILE A 37 4.52 -11.24 11.44
CA ILE A 37 3.84 -12.54 11.46
C ILE A 37 4.88 -13.66 11.42
N VAL A 38 5.83 -13.61 10.49
CA VAL A 38 6.85 -14.63 10.32
C VAL A 38 7.76 -14.69 11.55
N SER A 39 8.20 -13.55 12.07
CA SER A 39 9.06 -13.47 13.26
C SER A 39 8.34 -13.93 14.54
N SER A 40 7.02 -13.79 14.62
CA SER A 40 6.23 -14.31 15.74
C SER A 40 6.04 -15.82 15.69
N ILE A 41 6.01 -16.42 14.49
CA ILE A 41 5.77 -17.85 14.29
C ILE A 41 7.08 -18.64 14.28
N MET A 42 8.10 -18.11 13.60
CA MET A 42 9.42 -18.73 13.48
C MET A 42 10.27 -18.38 14.70
N LYS A 43 10.43 -19.34 15.62
CA LYS A 43 11.46 -19.25 16.65
C LYS A 43 12.85 -19.35 16.00
N LYS A 44 13.78 -18.52 16.49
CA LYS A 44 15.21 -18.24 16.17
C LYS A 44 16.08 -19.17 15.28
N GLU A 45 15.67 -20.38 14.92
CA GLU A 45 16.50 -21.42 14.28
C GLU A 45 16.31 -21.55 12.76
N VAL A 46 15.76 -20.53 12.12
CA VAL A 46 15.50 -20.58 10.68
C VAL A 46 16.63 -19.89 9.92
N THR A 47 17.17 -20.54 8.89
CA THR A 47 18.19 -19.94 8.02
C THR A 47 17.67 -18.62 7.45
N SER A 48 18.52 -17.59 7.46
CA SER A 48 18.18 -16.22 7.06
C SER A 48 17.46 -16.14 5.70
N LEU A 49 17.85 -17.02 4.76
CA LEU A 49 17.25 -17.09 3.42
C LEU A 49 15.83 -17.67 3.41
N LEU A 50 15.56 -18.70 4.22
CA LEU A 50 14.21 -19.28 4.31
C LEU A 50 13.25 -18.29 4.97
N GLY A 51 13.69 -17.59 6.02
CA GLY A 51 12.89 -16.53 6.65
C GLY A 51 12.48 -15.45 5.66
N LEU A 52 13.42 -14.96 4.84
CA LEU A 52 13.15 -13.96 3.81
C LEU A 52 12.16 -14.47 2.75
N ALA A 53 12.31 -15.71 2.28
CA ALA A 53 11.38 -16.31 1.31
C ALA A 53 9.95 -16.39 1.86
N VAL A 54 9.79 -16.77 3.13
CA VAL A 54 8.48 -16.83 3.79
C VAL A 54 7.89 -15.42 3.96
N VAL A 55 8.69 -14.41 4.30
CA VAL A 55 8.22 -13.01 4.37
C VAL A 55 7.69 -12.53 3.02
N ILE A 56 8.39 -12.82 1.92
CA ILE A 56 7.91 -12.48 0.56
C ILE A 56 6.58 -13.19 0.27
N LEU A 57 6.49 -14.48 0.56
CA LEU A 57 5.28 -15.28 0.34
C LEU A 57 4.08 -14.72 1.14
N VAL A 58 4.27 -14.43 2.42
CA VAL A 58 3.21 -13.86 3.28
C VAL A 58 2.82 -12.46 2.81
N SER A 59 3.79 -11.64 2.38
CA SER A 59 3.50 -10.32 1.79
C SER A 59 2.63 -10.44 0.55
N PHE A 60 2.91 -11.43 -0.31
CA PHE A 60 2.13 -11.71 -1.50
C PHE A 60 0.71 -12.17 -1.16
N ILE A 61 0.54 -13.03 -0.15
CA ILE A 61 -0.79 -13.44 0.33
C ILE A 61 -1.58 -12.24 0.87
N LEU A 62 -0.94 -11.38 1.68
CA LEU A 62 -1.58 -10.16 2.19
C LEU A 62 -1.97 -9.22 1.04
N TYR A 63 -1.13 -9.12 0.01
CA TYR A 63 -1.44 -8.33 -1.18
C TYR A 63 -2.71 -8.84 -1.89
N LEU A 64 -2.82 -10.16 -2.10
CA LEU A 64 -4.02 -10.77 -2.65
C LEU A 64 -5.25 -10.51 -1.76
N LEU A 65 -5.09 -10.58 -0.45
CA LEU A 65 -6.15 -10.32 0.52
C LEU A 65 -6.65 -8.87 0.45
N VAL A 66 -5.76 -7.88 0.32
CA VAL A 66 -6.14 -6.47 0.13
C VAL A 66 -7.02 -6.30 -1.12
N TYR A 67 -6.65 -6.93 -2.24
CA TYR A 67 -7.46 -6.88 -3.47
C TYR A 67 -8.75 -7.69 -3.37
N PHE A 68 -8.77 -8.79 -2.62
CA PHE A 68 -9.99 -9.52 -2.29
C PHE A 68 -10.99 -8.62 -1.54
N VAL A 69 -10.52 -7.91 -0.50
CA VAL A 69 -11.35 -6.95 0.26
C VAL A 69 -11.77 -5.78 -0.62
N LYS A 70 -10.90 -5.30 -1.53
CA LYS A 70 -11.27 -4.30 -2.54
C LYS A 70 -12.44 -4.78 -3.42
N GLY A 71 -12.45 -6.05 -3.83
CA GLY A 71 -13.55 -6.64 -4.59
C GLY A 71 -14.88 -6.62 -3.82
N ILE A 72 -14.84 -6.96 -2.53
CA ILE A 72 -16.00 -6.87 -1.63
C ILE A 72 -16.51 -5.42 -1.54
N LEU A 73 -15.60 -4.47 -1.32
CA LEU A 73 -15.90 -3.05 -1.21
C LEU A 73 -16.62 -2.52 -2.43
N ILE A 74 -16.09 -2.77 -3.63
CA ILE A 74 -16.69 -2.29 -4.89
C ILE A 74 -18.07 -2.89 -5.09
N CYS A 75 -18.24 -4.19 -4.80
CA CYS A 75 -19.53 -4.85 -4.90
C CYS A 75 -20.56 -4.25 -3.92
N LEU A 76 -20.20 -4.03 -2.65
CA LEU A 76 -21.08 -3.40 -1.66
C LEU A 76 -21.42 -1.94 -2.03
N LYS A 77 -20.42 -1.18 -2.52
CA LYS A 77 -20.59 0.21 -2.95
C LYS A 77 -21.56 0.30 -4.13
N SER A 78 -21.42 -0.56 -5.12
CA SER A 78 -22.31 -0.59 -6.30
C SER A 78 -23.76 -0.92 -5.94
N ASN A 79 -24.00 -1.58 -4.80
CA ASN A 79 -25.32 -1.91 -4.31
C ASN A 79 -25.85 -0.89 -3.26
N ASN A 80 -25.22 0.28 -3.14
CA ASN A 80 -25.58 1.34 -2.18
C ASN A 80 -25.70 0.87 -0.72
N LYS A 81 -24.95 -0.17 -0.32
CA LYS A 81 -24.95 -0.67 1.05
C LYS A 81 -23.87 0.03 1.87
N LEU A 82 -24.24 0.82 2.88
CA LEU A 82 -23.31 1.52 3.77
C LEU A 82 -22.23 0.63 4.41
N LEU A 83 -22.44 -0.69 4.46
CA LEU A 83 -21.45 -1.68 4.88
C LEU A 83 -20.13 -1.62 4.07
N TRP A 84 -20.09 -0.99 2.89
CA TRP A 84 -18.84 -0.80 2.13
C TRP A 84 -17.82 0.09 2.85
N ILE A 85 -18.26 0.95 3.78
CA ILE A 85 -17.39 1.87 4.52
C ILE A 85 -16.45 1.11 5.45
N LEU A 86 -16.89 -0.02 6.02
CA LEU A 86 -16.09 -0.82 6.94
C LEU A 86 -14.83 -1.41 6.27
N PRO A 87 -14.92 -2.20 5.17
CA PRO A 87 -13.73 -2.70 4.49
C PRO A 87 -12.89 -1.56 3.91
N PHE A 88 -13.50 -0.43 3.53
CA PHE A 88 -12.77 0.76 3.09
C PHE A 88 -11.87 1.33 4.18
N ILE A 89 -12.42 1.58 5.38
CA ILE A 89 -11.64 2.11 6.52
C ILE A 89 -10.51 1.15 6.88
N ILE A 90 -10.78 -0.17 6.90
CA ILE A 90 -9.74 -1.17 7.21
C ILE A 90 -8.62 -1.13 6.17
N CYS A 91 -8.95 -1.13 4.87
CA CYS A 91 -7.93 -1.08 3.81
C CYS A 91 -7.13 0.22 3.86
N VAL A 92 -7.78 1.38 4.06
CA VAL A 92 -7.11 2.68 4.14
C VAL A 92 -6.26 2.78 5.41
N ALA A 93 -6.76 2.32 6.56
CA ALA A 93 -5.96 2.33 7.79
C ALA A 93 -4.71 1.44 7.65
N PHE A 94 -4.89 0.23 7.12
CA PHE A 94 -3.79 -0.71 6.94
C PHE A 94 -2.75 -0.23 5.91
N THR A 95 -3.19 0.29 4.76
CA THR A 95 -2.28 0.67 3.67
C THR A 95 -1.76 2.09 3.76
N CYS A 96 -2.52 3.02 4.34
CA CYS A 96 -2.18 4.45 4.36
C CYS A 96 -1.71 4.90 5.75
N ILE A 97 -2.40 4.51 6.83
CA ILE A 97 -2.05 4.98 8.18
C ILE A 97 -0.84 4.23 8.75
N LEU A 98 -0.78 2.91 8.56
CA LEU A 98 0.31 2.09 9.10
C LEU A 98 1.70 2.50 8.56
N PRO A 99 1.91 2.70 7.24
CA PRO A 99 3.23 3.10 6.73
C PRO A 99 3.60 4.52 7.13
N VAL A 100 2.63 5.43 7.16
CA VAL A 100 2.80 6.79 7.65
C VAL A 100 3.34 6.77 9.08
N TYR A 101 2.72 5.99 9.97
CA TYR A 101 3.14 5.87 11.37
C TYR A 101 4.58 5.34 11.50
N ILE A 102 4.93 4.32 10.70
CA ILE A 102 6.27 3.72 10.76
C ILE A 102 7.35 4.65 10.20
N VAL A 103 7.03 5.46 9.19
CA VAL A 103 7.99 6.38 8.56
C VAL A 103 8.13 7.69 9.35
N LEU A 104 7.10 8.09 10.11
CA LEU A 104 7.07 9.33 10.90
C LEU A 104 8.18 9.42 11.95
N ASP A 105 8.45 8.33 12.66
CA ASP A 105 9.50 8.27 13.69
C ASP A 105 10.92 8.48 13.11
N PRO A 106 11.41 7.68 12.14
CA PRO A 106 12.75 7.85 11.58
C PRO A 106 12.91 9.19 10.85
N VAL A 107 11.87 9.68 10.15
CA VAL A 107 11.89 11.04 9.57
C VAL A 107 12.02 12.09 10.68
N GLY A 108 11.35 11.89 11.82
CA GLY A 108 11.49 12.73 12.98
C GLY A 108 12.91 12.79 13.53
N TYR A 109 13.61 11.66 13.61
CA TYR A 109 15.01 11.60 14.06
C TYR A 109 15.98 12.28 13.07
N LEU A 110 15.78 12.09 11.76
CA LEU A 110 16.61 12.74 10.73
C LEU A 110 16.42 14.26 10.70
N VAL A 111 15.20 14.73 10.89
CA VAL A 111 14.89 16.16 10.94
C VAL A 111 15.39 16.79 12.26
N GLN A 112 15.37 16.03 13.36
CA GLN A 112 15.85 16.51 14.66
C GLN A 112 17.37 16.70 14.73
N SER A 113 18.16 15.93 13.96
CA SER A 113 19.63 16.08 13.95
C SER A 113 20.11 17.36 13.27
N SER A 114 19.24 18.09 12.57
CA SER A 114 19.66 19.24 11.74
C SER A 114 19.46 20.61 12.41
N SER A 115 18.66 20.75 13.47
CA SER A 115 18.48 22.08 14.08
C SER A 115 17.88 22.07 15.49
N ARG A 116 18.70 22.47 16.44
CA ARG A 116 18.42 22.76 17.85
C ARG A 116 17.53 24.01 17.99
N SER A 117 16.20 23.91 17.86
CA SER A 117 15.26 24.95 18.32
C SER A 117 13.79 24.50 18.27
N GLY A 118 12.98 24.99 19.20
CA GLY A 118 11.65 24.49 19.54
C GLY A 118 10.55 24.66 18.49
N ASN A 119 9.78 23.60 18.30
CA ASN A 119 8.37 23.57 17.87
C ASN A 119 7.91 23.93 16.42
N PRO A 120 8.71 23.97 15.33
CA PRO A 120 8.15 24.04 13.96
C PRO A 120 7.98 22.65 13.31
N TYR A 121 8.61 21.61 13.88
CA TYR A 121 8.70 20.28 13.26
C TYR A 121 7.42 19.44 13.36
N SER A 122 6.49 19.82 14.23
CA SER A 122 5.20 19.12 14.35
C SER A 122 4.38 19.32 13.06
N ILE A 123 4.27 20.55 12.56
CA ILE A 123 3.45 20.88 11.38
C ILE A 123 4.02 20.21 10.11
N LEU A 124 5.34 20.24 9.92
CA LEU A 124 6.00 19.60 8.77
C LEU A 124 5.80 18.08 8.76
N LYS A 125 5.87 17.43 9.94
CA LYS A 125 5.56 16.00 10.09
C LYS A 125 4.12 15.70 9.72
N TRP A 126 3.16 16.51 10.17
CA TRP A 126 1.74 16.37 9.84
C TRP A 126 1.46 16.56 8.35
N ILE A 127 2.05 17.57 7.70
CA ILE A 127 1.89 17.81 6.26
C ILE A 127 2.49 16.66 5.46
N PHE A 128 3.70 16.20 5.81
CA PHE A 128 4.34 15.07 5.12
C PHE A 128 3.53 13.78 5.29
N SER A 129 3.06 13.50 6.50
CA SER A 129 2.17 12.38 6.83
C SER A 129 0.88 12.40 5.99
N LEU A 130 0.22 13.55 5.92
CA LEU A 130 -1.03 13.71 5.18
C LEU A 130 -0.80 13.58 3.66
N ALA A 131 0.24 14.24 3.13
CA ALA A 131 0.62 14.13 1.73
C ALA A 131 0.99 12.69 1.33
N PHE A 132 1.73 11.98 2.20
CA PHE A 132 2.11 10.60 1.97
C PHE A 132 0.90 9.65 2.02
N GLY A 133 0.00 9.82 3.00
CA GLY A 133 -1.25 9.06 3.06
C GLY A 133 -2.14 9.28 1.84
N VAL A 134 -2.28 10.53 1.39
CA VAL A 134 -3.02 10.88 0.16
C VAL A 134 -2.36 10.28 -1.07
N TYR A 135 -1.04 10.29 -1.17
CA TYR A 135 -0.29 9.66 -2.26
C TYR A 135 -0.57 8.15 -2.36
N VAL A 136 -0.47 7.43 -1.23
CA VAL A 136 -0.74 5.99 -1.19
C VAL A 136 -2.19 5.69 -1.54
N TYR A 137 -3.13 6.51 -1.06
CA TYR A 137 -4.54 6.41 -1.40
C TYR A 137 -4.79 6.49 -2.91
N PHE A 138 -4.21 7.49 -3.58
CA PHE A 138 -4.34 7.66 -5.03
C PHE A 138 -3.75 6.49 -5.82
N ARG A 139 -2.72 5.81 -5.30
CA ARG A 139 -2.13 4.67 -6.01
C ARG A 139 -2.98 3.40 -5.91
N TYR A 140 -3.57 3.13 -4.76
CA TYR A 140 -4.45 1.96 -4.62
C TYR A 140 -5.80 2.14 -5.32
N ASP A 141 -6.24 3.39 -5.45
CA ASP A 141 -7.50 3.81 -6.07
C ASP A 141 -8.65 2.85 -5.69
N PHE A 142 -8.85 2.72 -4.37
CA PHE A 142 -9.70 1.70 -3.76
C PHE A 142 -11.16 1.78 -4.24
N LEU A 143 -11.59 2.95 -4.70
CA LEU A 143 -12.95 3.21 -5.16
C LEU A 143 -13.18 2.87 -6.63
N THR A 144 -12.12 2.52 -7.36
CA THR A 144 -12.17 2.22 -8.79
C THR A 144 -12.13 0.71 -9.01
N ASN A 145 -13.02 0.22 -9.89
CA ASN A 145 -13.21 -1.19 -10.22
C ASN A 145 -12.10 -1.70 -11.16
N ILE A 146 -10.85 -1.56 -10.73
CA ILE A 146 -9.66 -1.93 -11.49
C ILE A 146 -8.73 -2.72 -10.56
N ALA A 147 -8.31 -3.90 -11.02
CA ALA A 147 -7.33 -4.75 -10.36
C ALA A 147 -6.18 -5.15 -11.31
N PRO A 148 -4.94 -5.24 -10.81
CA PRO A 148 -3.80 -5.71 -11.57
C PRO A 148 -3.95 -7.20 -11.88
N SER A 149 -3.41 -7.62 -13.03
CA SER A 149 -3.55 -8.98 -13.57
C SER A 149 -3.25 -10.09 -12.56
N ILE A 150 -2.24 -9.89 -11.70
CA ILE A 150 -1.80 -10.88 -10.70
C ILE A 150 -2.80 -11.01 -9.55
N ALA A 151 -3.45 -9.91 -9.15
CA ALA A 151 -4.44 -9.91 -8.07
C ALA A 151 -5.90 -10.02 -8.55
N PHE A 152 -6.11 -10.04 -9.87
CA PHE A 152 -7.41 -10.19 -10.48
C PHE A 152 -8.22 -11.40 -9.98
N PRO A 153 -7.66 -12.63 -9.83
CA PRO A 153 -8.44 -13.76 -9.32
C PRO A 153 -8.94 -13.54 -7.89
N ALA A 154 -8.10 -12.97 -7.02
CA ALA A 154 -8.49 -12.63 -5.65
C ALA A 154 -9.56 -11.53 -5.63
N TYR A 155 -9.41 -10.50 -6.45
CA TYR A 155 -10.40 -9.44 -6.63
C TYR A 155 -11.76 -9.99 -7.11
N GLN A 156 -11.75 -10.86 -8.11
CA GLN A 156 -12.95 -11.50 -8.65
C GLN A 156 -13.62 -12.42 -7.61
N ALA A 157 -12.83 -13.17 -6.84
CA ALA A 157 -13.35 -13.99 -5.74
C ALA A 157 -14.10 -13.14 -4.69
N GLY A 158 -13.56 -11.97 -4.33
CA GLY A 158 -14.22 -11.03 -3.41
C GLY A 158 -15.56 -10.52 -3.94
N ILE A 159 -15.64 -10.19 -5.23
CA ILE A 159 -16.90 -9.81 -5.89
C ILE A 159 -17.90 -10.97 -5.89
N ASN A 160 -17.45 -12.18 -6.25
CA ASN A 160 -18.31 -13.35 -6.35
C ASN A 160 -18.93 -13.73 -5.00
N ILE A 161 -18.12 -13.76 -3.93
CA ILE A 161 -18.62 -14.05 -2.58
C ILE A 161 -19.65 -13.01 -2.15
N THR A 162 -19.37 -11.73 -2.36
CA THR A 162 -20.31 -10.66 -2.03
C THR A 162 -21.60 -10.77 -2.84
N ARG A 163 -21.50 -11.14 -4.13
CA ARG A 163 -22.67 -11.38 -5.00
C ARG A 163 -23.54 -12.52 -4.46
N SER A 164 -22.93 -13.63 -4.03
CA SER A 164 -23.64 -14.76 -3.43
C SER A 164 -24.34 -14.36 -2.13
N ILE A 165 -23.69 -13.55 -1.28
CA ILE A 165 -24.29 -13.07 -0.03
C ILE A 165 -25.45 -12.10 -0.29
N LEU A 166 -25.36 -11.26 -1.33
CA LEU A 166 -26.36 -10.21 -1.57
C LEU A 166 -27.62 -10.69 -2.32
N ASN A 167 -27.67 -11.95 -2.80
CA ASN A 167 -28.77 -12.63 -3.54
C ASN A 167 -29.39 -11.88 -4.75
N ARG A 168 -29.07 -10.60 -4.98
CA ARG A 168 -29.63 -9.73 -6.02
C ARG A 168 -28.69 -8.56 -6.37
N SER A 169 -27.38 -8.81 -6.44
CA SER A 169 -26.40 -7.78 -6.77
C SER A 169 -26.39 -7.48 -8.28
N TYR A 170 -27.06 -6.41 -8.68
CA TYR A 170 -27.08 -5.92 -10.06
C TYR A 170 -25.74 -5.22 -10.41
N ARG A 171 -25.08 -5.67 -11.48
CA ARG A 171 -24.11 -4.91 -12.30
C ARG A 171 -22.72 -4.58 -11.73
N VAL A 172 -21.97 -5.56 -11.25
CA VAL A 172 -20.50 -5.39 -11.11
C VAL A 172 -19.77 -6.48 -11.88
N GLU A 173 -19.21 -6.09 -13.02
CA GLU A 173 -18.23 -6.88 -13.77
C GLU A 173 -16.83 -6.37 -13.45
N ALA A 174 -15.92 -7.29 -13.08
CA ALA A 174 -14.54 -6.94 -12.76
C ALA A 174 -13.80 -6.47 -14.02
N ARG A 175 -13.15 -5.29 -13.99
CA ARG A 175 -12.27 -4.84 -15.07
C ARG A 175 -10.80 -5.03 -14.71
N LYS A 176 -10.03 -5.51 -15.68
CA LYS A 176 -8.58 -5.71 -15.58
C LYS A 176 -7.86 -4.38 -15.86
N SER A 177 -6.80 -4.06 -15.12
CA SER A 177 -5.97 -2.88 -15.43
C SER A 177 -5.16 -3.12 -16.70
N ASN A 178 -5.10 -2.12 -17.58
CA ASN A 178 -4.22 -2.13 -18.76
C ASN A 178 -2.76 -1.82 -18.42
N GLU A 179 -2.45 -1.43 -17.17
CA GLU A 179 -1.07 -1.22 -16.73
C GLU A 179 -0.38 -2.56 -16.45
N PRO A 180 0.71 -2.91 -17.17
CA PRO A 180 1.66 -3.90 -16.70
C PRO A 180 2.38 -3.32 -15.47
N ILE A 181 2.54 -4.16 -14.45
CA ILE A 181 3.11 -3.83 -13.13
C ILE A 181 4.46 -3.09 -13.24
#